data_AF-A0AAD6X2R1-F1
#
_entry.id   AF-A0AAD6X2R1-F1
#
_cell.length_a   1.000
_cell.length_b   1.000
_cell.length_c   1.000
_cell.angle_alpha   90.00
_cell.angle_beta   90.00
_cell.angle_gamma   90.00
#
_symmetry.space_group_name_H-M   'P 1'
#
loop_
_entity.id
_entity.type
_entity.pdbx_description
1 polymer ?
#
loop_
_entity_poly.entity_id
_entity_poly.type
_entity_poly.pdbx_seq_one_letter_code
_entity_poly.pdbx_strand_id
1 'polypeptide(L)'
;MPPRKKQKTASASSSKATAVSEPSTDFPSAALLTRALEQYPHALSLRSKEHTKAPNQLTDLDTWLTDTENGLLSKIASSQPVSKNDMTSLMKWKLSRGKSRPTLLGLVAANPESLILKATSTSLKAVREANLDLDRALLALPDACKMKGIGAATASALLTLQAPHLLPFMSDEAASFFSRTLGAIKYTDPFYKKFAAAMVAEVQQLNAESSGPDSQVWDSMNLERALFAICILKKHGQGELLDDDAPSDSLKRKRDES
;
A
#
# COMPACT_ATOMS: atom_id res chain seq x y z
N MET A 1 9.49 43.47 70.03
CA MET A 1 10.81 42.80 69.96
C MET A 1 10.67 41.58 69.05
N PRO A 2 11.23 41.58 67.83
CA PRO A 2 11.11 40.45 66.90
C PRO A 2 12.28 39.47 67.06
N PRO A 3 12.07 38.14 66.93
CA PRO A 3 13.15 37.17 67.01
C PRO A 3 13.74 36.80 65.63
N ARG A 4 15.07 36.85 65.61
CA ARG A 4 16.10 36.06 64.89
C ARG A 4 15.75 35.27 63.62
N LYS A 5 16.51 35.64 62.58
CA LYS A 5 16.87 34.94 61.34
C LYS A 5 17.24 33.45 61.53
N LYS A 6 16.75 32.59 60.63
CA LYS A 6 17.37 31.30 60.29
C LYS A 6 17.90 31.34 58.85
N GLN A 7 19.20 31.11 58.73
CA GLN A 7 19.95 30.85 57.50
C GLN A 7 19.49 29.51 56.90
N LYS A 8 19.23 29.46 55.60
CA LYS A 8 19.05 28.21 54.85
C LYS A 8 20.13 28.13 53.77
N THR A 9 20.90 27.06 53.84
CA THR A 9 22.04 26.69 53.00
C THR A 9 21.61 26.40 51.56
N ALA A 10 22.41 26.86 50.61
CA ALA A 10 22.31 26.53 49.19
C ALA A 10 22.74 25.08 48.95
N SER A 11 21.94 24.31 48.19
CA SER A 11 22.34 23.02 47.62
C SER A 11 22.31 23.14 46.09
N ALA A 12 23.45 22.80 45.49
CA ALA A 12 23.73 22.87 44.06
C ALA A 12 22.73 22.07 43.21
N SER A 13 22.24 22.69 42.14
CA SER A 13 21.46 22.05 41.08
C SER A 13 22.38 21.22 40.19
N SER A 14 22.28 19.90 40.28
CA SER A 14 22.84 18.98 39.29
C SER A 14 21.93 18.99 38.06
N SER A 15 22.48 19.47 36.93
CA SER A 15 21.86 19.41 35.62
C SER A 15 21.69 17.95 35.19
N LYS A 16 20.45 17.46 35.21
CA LYS A 16 20.12 16.17 34.60
C LYS A 16 19.81 16.42 33.13
N ALA A 17 20.72 15.97 32.27
CA ALA A 17 20.59 16.00 30.82
C ALA A 17 19.22 15.46 30.42
N THR A 18 18.46 16.29 29.70
CA THR A 18 17.22 15.91 29.05
C THR A 18 17.59 14.87 28.00
N ALA A 19 17.15 13.63 28.20
CA ALA A 19 17.21 12.61 27.17
C ALA A 19 16.44 13.15 25.96
N VAL A 20 17.15 13.35 24.86
CA VAL A 20 16.54 13.64 23.57
C VAL A 20 15.70 12.41 23.25
N SER A 21 14.37 12.55 23.36
CA SER A 21 13.45 11.55 22.85
C SER A 21 13.70 11.43 21.35
N GLU A 22 14.23 10.29 20.92
CA GLU A 22 14.30 9.96 19.50
C GLU A 22 12.89 10.14 18.90
N PRO A 23 12.77 10.67 17.67
CA PRO A 23 11.49 10.73 17.00
C PRO A 23 11.04 9.28 16.79
N SER A 24 10.07 8.83 17.59
CA SER A 24 9.38 7.58 17.31
C SER A 24 8.75 7.73 15.94
N THR A 25 9.34 7.11 14.92
CA THR A 25 8.70 6.97 13.64
C THR A 25 7.48 6.07 13.89
N ASP A 26 6.29 6.67 13.88
CA ASP A 26 4.99 5.98 14.01
C ASP A 26 4.75 4.94 12.89
N PHE A 27 5.66 4.88 11.91
CA PHE A 27 5.62 4.00 10.77
C PHE A 27 6.25 2.62 11.09
N PRO A 28 5.71 1.51 10.55
CA PRO A 28 6.30 0.18 10.70
C PRO A 28 7.80 0.12 10.39
N SER A 29 8.57 -0.56 11.24
CA SER A 29 10.00 -0.82 10.99
C SER A 29 10.20 -1.72 9.77
N ALA A 30 11.37 -1.65 9.14
CA ALA A 30 11.73 -2.50 8.00
C ALA A 30 11.56 -4.00 8.31
N ALA A 31 11.98 -4.46 9.49
CA ALA A 31 11.83 -5.86 9.90
C ALA A 31 10.36 -6.30 10.02
N LEU A 32 9.49 -5.43 10.54
CA LEU A 32 8.05 -5.72 10.63
C LEU A 32 7.40 -5.73 9.24
N LEU A 33 7.79 -4.79 8.37
CA LEU A 33 7.30 -4.74 6.99
C LEU A 33 7.71 -5.98 6.19
N THR A 34 8.96 -6.44 6.30
CA THR A 34 9.44 -7.66 5.62
C THR A 34 8.59 -8.87 6.02
N ARG A 35 8.38 -9.08 7.32
CA ARG A 35 7.55 -10.20 7.81
C ARG A 35 6.09 -10.05 7.36
N ALA A 36 5.54 -8.85 7.39
CA ALA A 36 4.20 -8.60 6.89
C ALA A 36 4.07 -8.91 5.39
N LEU A 37 5.07 -8.55 4.59
CA LEU A 37 5.11 -8.87 3.16
C LEU A 37 5.12 -10.38 2.92
N GLU A 38 5.89 -11.15 3.69
CA GLU A 38 5.89 -12.62 3.63
C GLU A 38 4.52 -13.21 3.98
N GLN A 39 3.76 -12.55 4.88
CA GLN A 39 2.40 -12.95 5.24
C GLN A 39 1.33 -12.44 4.26
N TYR A 40 1.68 -11.70 3.20
CA TYR A 40 0.70 -11.16 2.26
C TYR A 40 -0.27 -12.21 1.68
N PRO A 41 0.17 -13.40 1.22
CA PRO A 41 -0.76 -14.43 0.72
C PRO A 41 -1.77 -14.89 1.77
N HIS A 42 -1.32 -15.04 3.02
CA HIS A 42 -2.17 -15.46 4.14
C HIS A 42 -3.17 -14.36 4.52
N ALA A 43 -2.71 -13.11 4.62
CA ALA A 43 -3.58 -11.94 4.81
C ALA A 43 -4.62 -11.83 3.69
N LEU A 44 -4.24 -12.08 2.44
CA LEU A 44 -5.14 -12.06 1.30
C LEU A 44 -6.20 -13.16 1.39
N SER A 45 -5.82 -14.38 1.81
CA SER A 45 -6.74 -15.50 2.07
C SER A 45 -7.75 -15.16 3.17
N LEU A 46 -7.30 -14.57 4.28
CA LEU A 46 -8.19 -14.08 5.35
C LEU A 46 -9.19 -13.05 4.84
N ARG A 47 -8.72 -12.07 4.05
CA ARG A 47 -9.60 -11.07 3.43
C ARG A 47 -10.57 -11.70 2.45
N SER A 48 -10.13 -12.67 1.64
CA SER A 48 -10.94 -13.35 0.64
C SER A 48 -12.10 -14.12 1.28
N LYS A 49 -11.84 -14.80 2.41
CA LYS A 49 -12.85 -15.55 3.19
C LYS A 49 -13.94 -14.67 3.81
N GLU A 50 -13.74 -13.35 3.94
CA GLU A 50 -14.82 -12.42 4.32
C GLU A 50 -15.95 -12.39 3.27
N HIS A 51 -15.66 -12.73 2.01
CA HIS A 51 -16.62 -12.80 0.93
C HIS A 51 -17.23 -14.21 0.83
N THR A 52 -18.18 -14.52 1.72
CA THR A 52 -18.77 -15.88 1.87
C THR A 52 -19.35 -16.48 0.58
N LYS A 53 -19.78 -15.67 -0.38
CA LYS A 53 -20.31 -16.13 -1.68
C LYS A 53 -19.24 -16.49 -2.70
N ALA A 54 -18.01 -15.99 -2.53
CA ALA A 54 -16.91 -16.18 -3.47
C ALA A 54 -15.56 -16.16 -2.72
N PRO A 55 -15.34 -17.13 -1.79
CA PRO A 55 -14.25 -17.07 -0.81
C PRO A 55 -12.84 -17.17 -1.40
N ASN A 56 -12.70 -17.55 -2.67
CA ASN A 56 -11.41 -17.64 -3.38
C ASN A 56 -11.26 -16.58 -4.49
N GLN A 57 -12.30 -15.78 -4.75
CA GLN A 57 -12.27 -14.85 -5.88
C GLN A 57 -11.15 -13.81 -5.74
N LEU A 58 -10.89 -13.32 -4.52
CA LEU A 58 -9.83 -12.33 -4.34
C LEU A 58 -8.45 -12.94 -4.57
N THR A 59 -8.18 -14.15 -4.05
CA THR A 59 -6.90 -14.83 -4.26
C THR A 59 -6.67 -15.16 -5.73
N ASP A 60 -7.70 -15.64 -6.43
CA ASP A 60 -7.61 -15.96 -7.87
C ASP A 60 -7.33 -14.69 -8.70
N LEU A 61 -8.01 -13.59 -8.37
CA LEU A 61 -7.82 -12.32 -9.04
C LEU A 61 -6.46 -11.69 -8.75
N ASP A 62 -5.90 -11.86 -7.54
CA ASP A 62 -4.57 -11.36 -7.20
C ASP A 62 -3.49 -12.15 -7.95
N THR A 63 -3.61 -13.49 -8.00
CA THR A 63 -2.75 -14.34 -8.82
C THR A 63 -2.78 -13.91 -10.29
N TRP A 64 -3.98 -13.74 -10.87
CA TRP A 64 -4.13 -13.24 -12.24
C TRP A 64 -3.57 -11.83 -12.43
N LEU A 65 -3.71 -10.94 -11.44
CA LEU A 65 -3.20 -9.57 -11.52
C LEU A 65 -1.67 -9.56 -11.68
N THR A 66 -0.99 -10.47 -10.98
CA THR A 66 0.47 -10.43 -10.77
C THR A 66 1.24 -11.48 -11.54
N ASP A 67 0.52 -12.40 -12.21
CA ASP A 67 1.11 -13.39 -13.09
C ASP A 67 1.96 -12.70 -14.17
N THR A 68 3.25 -13.05 -14.18
CA THR A 68 4.28 -12.50 -15.06
C THR A 68 4.28 -13.09 -16.46
N GLU A 69 3.51 -14.15 -16.70
CA GLU A 69 3.39 -14.83 -17.98
C GLU A 69 2.05 -14.48 -18.65
N ASN A 70 0.93 -14.70 -17.96
CA ASN A 70 -0.42 -14.63 -18.55
C ASN A 70 -1.34 -13.60 -17.88
N GLY A 71 -0.86 -12.91 -16.85
CA GLY A 71 -1.63 -11.98 -16.04
C GLY A 71 -1.78 -10.57 -16.61
N LEU A 72 -2.46 -9.70 -15.87
CA LEU A 72 -2.56 -8.29 -16.23
C LEU A 72 -1.19 -7.60 -16.19
N LEU A 73 -0.34 -7.96 -15.23
CA LEU A 73 1.03 -7.46 -15.13
C LEU A 73 1.83 -7.77 -16.40
N SER A 74 1.82 -9.02 -16.89
CA SER A 74 2.55 -9.39 -18.11
C SER A 74 2.03 -8.65 -19.33
N LYS A 75 0.70 -8.49 -19.46
CA LYS A 75 0.08 -7.71 -20.53
C LYS A 75 0.54 -6.25 -20.53
N ILE A 76 0.54 -5.59 -19.38
CA ILE A 76 0.97 -4.19 -19.26
C ILE A 76 2.47 -4.07 -19.56
N ALA A 77 3.30 -4.97 -19.02
CA ALA A 77 4.74 -4.98 -19.26
C ALA A 77 5.08 -5.15 -20.77
N SER A 78 4.32 -5.99 -21.48
CA SER A 78 4.46 -6.21 -22.92
C SER A 78 3.69 -5.21 -23.79
N SER A 79 3.14 -4.14 -23.20
CA SER A 79 2.35 -3.11 -23.91
C SER A 79 1.13 -3.66 -24.67
N GLN A 80 0.59 -4.79 -24.24
CA GLN A 80 -0.65 -5.33 -24.79
C GLN A 80 -1.86 -4.46 -24.39
N PRO A 81 -2.90 -4.41 -25.23
CA PRO A 81 -4.10 -3.65 -24.90
C PRO A 81 -4.82 -4.20 -23.67
N VAL A 82 -5.19 -3.32 -22.73
CA VAL A 82 -6.01 -3.66 -21.57
C VAL A 82 -7.48 -3.59 -21.95
N SER A 83 -8.15 -4.75 -22.01
CA SER A 83 -9.56 -4.86 -22.42
C SER A 83 -10.53 -4.41 -21.32
N LYS A 84 -11.82 -4.28 -21.67
CA LYS A 84 -12.89 -4.10 -20.68
C LYS A 84 -12.96 -5.23 -19.67
N ASN A 85 -12.73 -6.47 -20.10
CA ASN A 85 -12.76 -7.60 -19.19
C ASN A 85 -11.62 -7.49 -18.16
N ASP A 86 -10.42 -7.12 -18.61
CA ASP A 86 -9.27 -6.88 -17.72
C ASP A 86 -9.61 -5.78 -16.70
N MET A 87 -10.16 -4.64 -17.14
CA MET A 87 -10.56 -3.55 -16.22
C MET A 87 -11.69 -3.96 -15.27
N THR A 88 -12.61 -4.82 -15.71
CA THR A 88 -13.69 -5.33 -14.86
C THR A 88 -13.13 -6.25 -13.78
N SER A 89 -12.19 -7.14 -14.13
CA SER A 89 -11.49 -8.02 -13.19
C SER A 89 -10.64 -7.22 -12.20
N LEU A 90 -9.90 -6.19 -12.66
CA LEU A 90 -9.16 -5.28 -11.80
C LEU A 90 -10.08 -4.56 -10.79
N MET A 91 -11.25 -4.08 -11.25
CA MET A 91 -12.23 -3.47 -10.36
C MET A 91 -12.77 -4.46 -9.32
N LYS A 92 -13.09 -5.70 -9.73
CA LYS A 92 -13.51 -6.76 -8.80
C LYS A 92 -12.44 -7.01 -7.74
N TRP A 93 -11.18 -7.19 -8.16
CA TRP A 93 -10.03 -7.39 -7.25
C TRP A 93 -9.95 -6.25 -6.22
N LYS A 94 -9.97 -5.01 -6.71
CA LYS A 94 -9.87 -3.80 -5.87
C LYS A 94 -11.02 -3.69 -4.87
N LEU A 95 -12.24 -3.99 -5.30
CA LEU A 95 -13.42 -3.96 -4.42
C LEU A 95 -13.42 -5.09 -3.39
N SER A 96 -12.82 -6.23 -3.72
CA SER A 96 -12.68 -7.35 -2.80
C SER A 96 -11.58 -7.15 -1.76
N ARG A 97 -10.51 -6.39 -2.08
CA ARG A 97 -9.47 -6.02 -1.10
C ARG A 97 -9.94 -5.03 -0.05
N GLY A 98 -10.74 -4.03 -0.44
CA GLY A 98 -11.10 -2.90 0.41
C GLY A 98 -12.61 -2.71 0.62
N LYS A 99 -13.04 -1.45 0.74
CA LYS A 99 -14.46 -1.13 0.93
C LYS A 99 -15.28 -1.44 -0.33
N SER A 100 -16.23 -2.38 -0.20
CA SER A 100 -17.14 -2.75 -1.28
C SER A 100 -18.04 -1.59 -1.69
N ARG A 101 -18.05 -1.29 -3.00
CA ARG A 101 -18.89 -0.28 -3.65
C ARG A 101 -19.43 -0.88 -4.96
N PRO A 102 -20.43 -1.77 -4.88
CA PRO A 102 -20.84 -2.62 -6.00
C PRO A 102 -21.34 -1.82 -7.22
N THR A 103 -21.82 -0.60 -7.00
CA THR A 103 -22.25 0.32 -8.07
C THR A 103 -21.14 0.64 -9.07
N LEU A 104 -19.87 0.58 -8.66
CA LEU A 104 -18.73 0.86 -9.55
C LEU A 104 -18.56 -0.19 -10.65
N LEU A 105 -18.94 -1.45 -10.41
CA LEU A 105 -18.83 -2.50 -11.44
C LEU A 105 -19.75 -2.21 -12.63
N GLY A 106 -20.97 -1.75 -12.38
CA GLY A 106 -21.91 -1.35 -13.43
C GLY A 106 -21.39 -0.17 -14.25
N LEU A 107 -20.73 0.80 -13.59
CA LEU A 107 -20.12 1.95 -14.27
C LEU A 107 -18.96 1.55 -15.17
N VAL A 108 -18.08 0.65 -14.70
CA VAL A 108 -16.97 0.12 -15.52
C VAL A 108 -17.51 -0.61 -16.75
N ALA A 109 -18.49 -1.51 -16.56
CA ALA A 109 -19.10 -2.27 -17.64
C ALA A 109 -19.78 -1.38 -18.71
N ALA A 110 -20.34 -0.24 -18.29
CA ALA A 110 -21.00 0.73 -19.16
C ALA A 110 -20.05 1.58 -20.03
N ASN A 111 -18.72 1.51 -19.80
CA ASN A 111 -17.78 2.20 -20.68
C ASN A 111 -17.67 1.48 -22.05
N PRO A 112 -17.57 2.19 -23.18
CA PRO A 112 -17.22 1.58 -24.47
C PRO A 112 -15.83 0.93 -24.42
N GLU A 113 -15.64 -0.19 -25.13
CA GLU A 113 -14.33 -0.86 -25.25
C GLU A 113 -13.25 0.10 -25.76
N SER A 114 -13.58 0.88 -26.79
CA SER A 114 -12.68 1.87 -27.39
C SER A 114 -12.24 2.97 -26.42
N LEU A 115 -13.11 3.37 -25.48
CA LEU A 115 -12.75 4.33 -24.43
C LEU A 115 -11.75 3.71 -23.46
N ILE A 116 -11.99 2.47 -23.04
CA ILE A 116 -11.09 1.74 -22.13
C ILE A 116 -9.72 1.59 -22.77
N LEU A 117 -9.65 1.04 -23.99
CA LEU A 117 -8.40 0.84 -24.72
C LEU A 117 -7.61 2.15 -24.87
N LYS A 118 -8.30 3.25 -25.24
CA LYS A 118 -7.67 4.57 -25.39
C LYS A 118 -7.15 5.12 -24.06
N ALA A 119 -7.98 5.09 -23.02
CA ALA A 119 -7.64 5.64 -21.72
C ALA A 119 -6.47 4.89 -21.07
N THR A 120 -6.54 3.55 -21.04
CA THR A 120 -5.48 2.70 -20.47
C THR A 120 -4.19 2.82 -21.27
N SER A 121 -4.23 2.77 -22.60
CA SER A 121 -3.04 2.93 -23.45
C SER A 121 -2.37 4.29 -23.23
N THR A 122 -3.14 5.38 -23.20
CA THR A 122 -2.61 6.73 -22.98
C THR A 122 -1.96 6.86 -21.61
N SER A 123 -2.67 6.43 -20.55
CA SER A 123 -2.17 6.57 -19.19
C SER A 123 -0.94 5.68 -18.93
N LEU A 124 -0.95 4.43 -19.39
CA LEU A 124 0.19 3.51 -19.20
C LEU A 124 1.42 3.97 -19.98
N LYS A 125 1.22 4.50 -21.20
CA LYS A 125 2.30 5.13 -21.97
C LYS A 125 2.90 6.32 -21.25
N ALA A 126 2.06 7.22 -20.71
CA ALA A 126 2.55 8.38 -19.95
C ALA A 126 3.38 7.98 -18.72
N VAL A 127 2.98 6.93 -17.99
CA VAL A 127 3.78 6.40 -16.88
C VAL A 127 5.13 5.85 -17.36
N ARG A 128 5.15 5.11 -18.48
CA ARG A 128 6.39 4.58 -19.05
C ARG A 128 7.37 5.67 -19.46
N GLU A 129 6.86 6.75 -20.03
CA GLU A 129 7.66 7.90 -20.50
C GLU A 129 8.08 8.84 -19.35
N ALA A 130 7.61 8.60 -18.12
CA ALA A 130 7.94 9.42 -16.96
C ALA A 130 9.41 9.31 -16.53
N ASN A 131 10.15 8.29 -16.97
CA ASN A 131 11.59 8.12 -16.65
C ASN A 131 11.89 8.21 -15.15
N LEU A 132 11.13 7.46 -14.33
CA LEU A 132 11.25 7.42 -12.86
C LEU A 132 10.95 8.74 -12.13
N ASP A 133 10.36 9.73 -12.82
CA ASP A 133 9.91 10.99 -12.24
C ASP A 133 8.46 10.90 -11.75
N LEU A 134 8.26 11.05 -10.45
CA LEU A 134 6.94 10.91 -9.82
C LEU A 134 5.94 11.94 -10.34
N ASP A 135 6.35 13.20 -10.47
CA ASP A 135 5.47 14.28 -10.90
C ASP A 135 5.00 14.06 -12.34
N ARG A 136 5.89 13.59 -13.22
CA ARG A 136 5.54 13.19 -14.58
C ARG A 136 4.60 11.99 -14.61
N ALA A 137 4.88 10.96 -13.80
CA ALA A 137 4.02 9.77 -13.74
C ALA A 137 2.61 10.09 -13.23
N LEU A 138 2.48 11.04 -12.29
CA LEU A 138 1.19 11.52 -11.79
C LEU A 138 0.34 12.23 -12.86
N LEU A 139 0.92 12.69 -13.97
CA LEU A 139 0.18 13.25 -15.11
C LEU A 139 -0.64 12.19 -15.87
N ALA A 140 -0.38 10.90 -15.66
CA ALA A 140 -1.18 9.82 -16.25
C ALA A 140 -2.55 9.64 -15.58
N LEU A 141 -2.72 10.14 -14.35
CA LEU A 141 -3.91 9.92 -13.54
C LEU A 141 -5.21 10.44 -14.20
N PRO A 142 -5.26 11.68 -14.75
CA PRO A 142 -6.47 12.21 -15.36
C PRO A 142 -6.94 11.38 -16.57
N ASP A 143 -6.01 10.82 -17.36
CA ASP A 143 -6.35 9.97 -18.50
C ASP A 143 -7.02 8.67 -18.06
N ALA A 144 -6.49 8.01 -17.03
CA ALA A 144 -7.09 6.82 -16.45
C ALA A 144 -8.48 7.13 -15.84
N CYS A 145 -8.66 8.31 -15.24
CA CYS A 145 -9.93 8.72 -14.63
C CYS A 145 -11.02 9.15 -15.62
N LYS A 146 -10.76 9.15 -16.94
CA LYS A 146 -11.78 9.42 -17.97
C LYS A 146 -12.86 8.32 -18.05
N MET A 147 -12.54 7.11 -17.58
CA MET A 147 -13.47 5.99 -17.57
C MET A 147 -14.49 6.13 -16.43
N LYS A 148 -15.77 5.90 -16.72
CA LYS A 148 -16.83 5.91 -15.71
C LYS A 148 -16.55 4.88 -14.61
N GLY A 149 -16.67 5.29 -13.36
CA GLY A 149 -16.41 4.43 -12.19
C GLY A 149 -14.93 4.29 -11.82
N ILE A 150 -14.02 4.90 -12.59
CA ILE A 150 -12.58 4.92 -12.30
C ILE A 150 -12.23 6.31 -11.75
N GLY A 151 -11.90 6.36 -10.45
CA GLY A 151 -11.29 7.54 -9.81
C GLY A 151 -9.86 7.24 -9.37
N ALA A 152 -9.23 8.19 -8.68
CA ALA A 152 -7.81 8.12 -8.28
C ALA A 152 -7.40 6.76 -7.68
N ALA A 153 -8.20 6.20 -6.77
CA ALA A 153 -7.89 4.90 -6.15
C ALA A 153 -7.86 3.74 -7.16
N THR A 154 -8.85 3.64 -8.05
CA THR A 154 -8.86 2.57 -9.06
C THR A 154 -7.84 2.82 -10.17
N ALA A 155 -7.63 4.08 -10.56
CA ALA A 155 -6.57 4.44 -11.49
C ALA A 155 -5.19 4.03 -10.94
N SER A 156 -4.92 4.29 -9.65
CA SER A 156 -3.66 3.88 -9.02
C SER A 156 -3.43 2.36 -9.03
N ALA A 157 -4.50 1.56 -8.91
CA ALA A 157 -4.42 0.10 -9.02
C ALA A 157 -3.98 -0.39 -10.41
N LEU A 158 -4.33 0.35 -11.47
CA LEU A 158 -3.88 0.07 -12.83
C LEU A 158 -2.43 0.56 -13.03
N LEU A 159 -2.16 1.80 -12.64
CA LEU A 159 -0.89 2.46 -12.95
C LEU A 159 0.29 1.89 -12.15
N THR A 160 0.04 1.36 -10.95
CA THR A 160 1.08 0.69 -10.15
C THR A 160 1.70 -0.51 -10.88
N LEU A 161 0.93 -1.19 -11.74
CA LEU A 161 1.44 -2.33 -12.52
C LEU A 161 2.45 -1.89 -13.60
N GLN A 162 2.42 -0.64 -14.04
CA GLN A 162 3.36 -0.09 -15.01
C GLN A 162 4.62 0.49 -14.36
N ALA A 163 4.52 0.99 -13.14
CA ALA A 163 5.65 1.56 -12.39
C ALA A 163 5.49 1.29 -10.88
N PRO A 164 5.72 0.04 -10.41
CA PRO A 164 5.51 -0.36 -9.01
C PRO A 164 6.44 0.37 -8.03
N HIS A 165 7.56 0.90 -8.51
CA HIS A 165 8.47 1.73 -7.71
C HIS A 165 7.97 3.16 -7.48
N LEU A 166 7.08 3.66 -8.35
CA LEU A 166 6.78 5.09 -8.45
C LEU A 166 5.33 5.43 -8.11
N LEU A 167 4.38 4.60 -8.56
CA LEU A 167 2.95 4.84 -8.35
C LEU A 167 2.40 3.77 -7.41
N PRO A 168 2.22 4.05 -6.11
CA PRO A 168 1.57 3.11 -5.18
C PRO A 168 0.10 2.95 -5.51
N PHE A 169 -0.43 1.75 -5.31
CA PHE A 169 -1.87 1.57 -5.20
C PHE A 169 -2.40 2.24 -3.92
N MET A 170 -3.41 3.09 -4.05
CA MET A 170 -4.10 3.73 -2.93
C MET A 170 -5.16 2.81 -2.32
N SER A 171 -4.73 1.82 -1.53
CA SER A 171 -5.61 1.05 -0.66
C SER A 171 -5.99 1.85 0.59
N ASP A 172 -7.15 1.53 1.18
CA ASP A 172 -7.60 2.18 2.43
C ASP A 172 -6.63 1.80 3.58
N GLU A 173 -6.14 0.56 3.56
CA GLU A 173 -5.16 0.03 4.50
C GLU A 173 -3.85 0.81 4.46
N ALA A 174 -3.20 0.95 3.29
CA ALA A 174 -1.96 1.69 3.18
C ALA A 174 -2.16 3.19 3.48
N ALA A 175 -3.24 3.80 2.99
CA ALA A 175 -3.54 5.21 3.25
C ALA A 175 -3.78 5.50 4.74
N SER A 176 -4.22 4.52 5.54
CA SER A 176 -4.46 4.70 6.98
C SER A 176 -3.19 5.01 7.78
N PHE A 177 -2.03 4.49 7.36
CA PHE A 177 -0.74 4.76 8.00
C PHE A 177 -0.28 6.22 7.85
N PHE A 178 -0.81 6.94 6.86
CA PHE A 178 -0.50 8.35 6.63
C PHE A 178 -1.56 9.29 7.19
N SER A 179 -2.53 8.80 7.97
CA SER A 179 -3.62 9.62 8.50
C SER A 179 -3.15 10.75 9.42
N ARG A 180 -2.03 10.55 10.13
CA ARG A 180 -1.42 11.57 11.00
C ARG A 180 -0.83 12.74 10.20
N THR A 181 -0.29 12.49 9.02
CA THR A 181 0.37 13.50 8.17
C THR A 181 -0.54 14.06 7.09
N LEU A 182 -1.41 13.24 6.51
CA LEU A 182 -2.29 13.60 5.39
C LEU A 182 -3.75 13.85 5.79
N GLY A 183 -4.13 13.52 7.03
CA GLY A 183 -5.49 13.60 7.53
C GLY A 183 -6.38 12.44 7.06
N ALA A 184 -7.70 12.63 7.18
CA ALA A 184 -8.67 11.62 6.78
C ALA A 184 -8.55 11.25 5.29
N ILE A 185 -8.70 9.96 4.98
CA ILE A 185 -8.60 9.42 3.62
C ILE A 185 -9.64 10.09 2.71
N LYS A 186 -9.16 10.71 1.62
CA LYS A 186 -10.02 11.33 0.59
C LYS A 186 -9.74 10.69 -0.76
N TYR A 187 -10.77 10.17 -1.42
CA TYR A 187 -10.68 9.55 -2.74
C TYR A 187 -10.60 10.58 -3.87
N THR A 188 -9.62 11.47 -3.81
CA THR A 188 -9.45 12.62 -4.72
C THR A 188 -8.02 12.69 -5.23
N ASP A 189 -7.82 13.22 -6.43
CA ASP A 189 -6.49 13.36 -7.04
C ASP A 189 -5.49 14.11 -6.15
N PRO A 190 -5.83 15.24 -5.48
CA PRO A 190 -4.87 15.93 -4.62
C PRO A 190 -4.43 15.10 -3.41
N PHE A 191 -5.32 14.28 -2.86
CA PHE A 191 -4.96 13.37 -1.78
C PHE A 191 -4.04 12.26 -2.31
N TYR A 192 -4.38 11.67 -3.44
CA TYR A 192 -3.56 10.61 -4.06
C TYR A 192 -2.14 11.09 -4.35
N LYS A 193 -1.95 12.31 -4.89
CA LYS A 193 -0.62 12.87 -5.14
C LYS A 193 0.23 12.95 -3.86
N LYS A 194 -0.37 13.42 -2.76
CA LYS A 194 0.31 13.48 -1.45
C LYS A 194 0.62 12.09 -0.89
N PHE A 195 -0.33 11.17 -1.02
CA PHE A 195 -0.13 9.76 -0.64
C PHE A 195 1.00 9.11 -1.43
N ALA A 196 1.05 9.32 -2.74
CA ALA A 196 2.09 8.79 -3.61
C ALA A 196 3.48 9.31 -3.22
N ALA A 197 3.61 10.61 -2.98
CA ALA A 197 4.86 11.20 -2.50
C ALA A 197 5.30 10.64 -1.14
N ALA A 198 4.36 10.45 -0.21
CA ALA A 198 4.66 9.89 1.11
C ALA A 198 5.13 8.44 1.01
N MET A 199 4.43 7.58 0.26
CA MET A 199 4.84 6.20 0.01
C MET A 199 6.22 6.08 -0.63
N VAL A 200 6.52 6.91 -1.63
CA VAL A 200 7.84 6.91 -2.29
C VAL A 200 8.94 7.35 -1.32
N ALA A 201 8.67 8.33 -0.44
CA ALA A 201 9.62 8.74 0.58
C ALA A 201 9.91 7.61 1.59
N GLU A 202 8.88 6.88 2.04
CA GLU A 202 9.06 5.72 2.92
C GLU A 202 9.88 4.61 2.23
N VAL A 203 9.59 4.31 0.96
CA VAL A 203 10.38 3.33 0.18
C VAL A 203 11.86 3.76 0.07
N GLN A 204 12.12 5.04 -0.16
CA GLN A 204 13.49 5.57 -0.23
C GLN A 204 14.21 5.43 1.11
N GLN A 205 13.53 5.72 2.21
CA GLN A 205 14.08 5.56 3.56
C GLN A 205 14.40 4.10 3.87
N LEU A 206 13.45 3.18 3.61
CA LEU A 206 13.64 1.74 3.82
C LEU A 206 14.83 1.19 3.04
N ASN A 207 14.99 1.63 1.78
CA ASN A 207 16.11 1.22 0.94
C ASN A 207 17.45 1.86 1.36
N ALA A 208 17.45 3.04 1.96
CA ALA A 208 18.65 3.68 2.48
C ALA A 208 19.15 3.03 3.79
N GLU A 209 18.23 2.59 4.64
CA GLU A 209 18.53 1.89 5.89
C GLU A 209 18.98 0.44 5.68
N SER A 210 18.58 -0.16 4.55
CA SER A 210 18.91 -1.54 4.20
C SER A 210 20.25 -1.62 3.47
N SER A 211 21.33 -1.85 4.22
CA SER A 211 22.69 -1.99 3.68
C SER A 211 23.18 -3.45 3.77
N GLY A 212 23.06 -4.21 2.68
CA GLY A 212 23.60 -5.56 2.58
C GLY A 212 23.17 -6.29 1.30
N PRO A 213 23.95 -7.26 0.80
CA PRO A 213 23.67 -7.97 -0.45
C PRO A 213 22.35 -8.77 -0.44
N ASP A 214 21.89 -9.20 0.74
CA ASP A 214 20.63 -9.95 0.91
C ASP A 214 19.46 -9.06 1.36
N SER A 215 19.62 -7.73 1.30
CA SER A 215 18.58 -6.81 1.74
C SER A 215 17.40 -6.79 0.79
N GLN A 216 16.18 -6.83 1.35
CA GLN A 216 14.95 -6.62 0.60
C GLN A 216 14.99 -5.27 -0.10
N VAL A 217 14.90 -5.27 -1.44
CA VAL A 217 14.68 -4.04 -2.21
C VAL A 217 13.19 -3.71 -2.15
N TRP A 218 12.87 -2.55 -1.61
CA TRP A 218 11.51 -2.06 -1.49
C TRP A 218 11.07 -1.30 -2.73
N ASP A 219 9.81 -1.51 -3.08
CA ASP A 219 9.06 -0.71 -4.03
C ASP A 219 7.71 -0.32 -3.43
N SER A 220 6.99 0.57 -4.10
CA SER A 220 5.71 1.07 -3.59
C SER A 220 4.62 0.00 -3.55
N MET A 221 4.70 -1.02 -4.42
CA MET A 221 3.74 -2.13 -4.47
C MET A 221 3.95 -3.08 -3.28
N ASN A 222 5.19 -3.48 -2.99
CA ASN A 222 5.55 -4.33 -1.88
C ASN A 222 5.32 -3.62 -0.54
N LEU A 223 5.61 -2.31 -0.45
CA LEU A 223 5.24 -1.54 0.73
C LEU A 223 3.72 -1.54 0.94
N GLU A 224 2.93 -1.28 -0.10
CA GLU A 224 1.46 -1.33 -0.02
C GLU A 224 0.95 -2.69 0.46
N ARG A 225 1.51 -3.78 -0.06
CA ARG A 225 1.16 -5.16 0.34
C ARG A 225 1.52 -5.47 1.79
N ALA A 226 2.70 -5.02 2.26
CA ALA A 226 3.11 -5.17 3.64
C ALA A 226 2.14 -4.44 4.58
N LEU A 227 1.82 -3.17 4.28
CA LEU A 227 0.88 -2.36 5.07
C LEU A 227 -0.54 -2.96 5.07
N PHE A 228 -0.98 -3.48 3.92
CA PHE A 228 -2.22 -4.24 3.82
C PHE A 228 -2.19 -5.46 4.74
N ALA A 229 -1.15 -6.29 4.65
CA ALA A 229 -1.02 -7.50 5.46
C ALA A 229 -1.06 -7.18 6.96
N ILE A 230 -0.35 -6.14 7.42
CA ILE A 230 -0.42 -5.67 8.81
C ILE A 230 -1.86 -5.38 9.23
N CYS A 231 -2.60 -4.62 8.42
CA CYS A 231 -4.00 -4.28 8.71
C CYS A 231 -4.88 -5.52 8.81
N ILE A 232 -4.76 -6.45 7.85
CA ILE A 232 -5.63 -7.63 7.82
C ILE A 232 -5.32 -8.59 8.96
N LEU A 233 -4.04 -8.89 9.21
CA LEU A 233 -3.62 -9.80 10.27
C LEU A 233 -4.09 -9.29 11.64
N LYS A 234 -3.88 -8.01 11.93
CA LYS A 234 -4.37 -7.38 13.17
C LYS A 234 -5.90 -7.46 13.29
N LYS A 235 -6.64 -7.16 12.21
CA LYS A 235 -8.10 -7.24 12.19
C LYS A 235 -8.63 -8.64 12.50
N HIS A 236 -7.93 -9.68 12.04
CA HIS A 236 -8.30 -11.08 12.23
C HIS A 236 -7.69 -11.72 13.49
N GLY A 237 -7.07 -10.92 14.37
CA GLY A 237 -6.47 -11.42 15.61
C GLY A 237 -5.26 -12.34 15.37
N GLN A 238 -4.57 -12.17 14.24
CA GLN A 238 -3.33 -12.90 13.90
C GLN A 238 -2.12 -11.97 13.92
N GLY A 239 -2.13 -11.01 14.85
CA GLY A 239 -1.07 -10.01 15.00
C GLY A 239 0.24 -10.61 15.46
N GLU A 240 0.21 -11.76 16.15
CA GLU A 240 1.37 -12.51 16.62
C GLU A 240 2.29 -12.99 15.49
N LEU A 241 1.76 -13.10 14.26
CA LEU A 241 2.57 -13.40 13.07
C LEU A 241 3.50 -12.25 12.68
N LEU A 242 3.35 -11.07 13.29
CA LEU A 242 4.18 -9.88 13.10
C LEU A 242 5.18 -9.66 14.24
N ASP A 243 5.22 -10.56 15.24
CA ASP A 243 6.11 -10.49 16.40
C ASP A 243 7.47 -11.14 16.09
N ASP A 244 8.56 -10.59 16.66
CA ASP A 244 9.95 -10.98 16.32
C ASP A 244 10.24 -12.47 16.62
N ASP A 245 9.51 -13.05 17.57
CA ASP A 245 9.65 -14.44 18.01
C ASP A 245 8.63 -15.41 17.39
N ALA A 246 7.91 -15.01 16.31
CA ALA A 246 6.93 -15.88 15.68
C ALA A 246 7.57 -17.22 15.27
N PRO A 247 7.11 -18.37 15.81
CA PRO A 247 7.81 -19.63 15.60
C PRO A 247 7.82 -20.00 14.11
N SER A 248 9.00 -20.37 13.59
CA SER A 248 9.20 -20.75 12.18
C SER A 248 8.30 -21.92 11.73
N ASP A 249 7.79 -22.70 12.68
CA ASP A 249 6.95 -23.88 12.45
C ASP A 249 5.47 -23.52 12.19
N SER A 250 4.99 -22.38 12.70
CA SER A 250 3.66 -21.83 12.36
C SER A 250 3.58 -21.32 10.92
N LEU A 251 4.72 -20.91 10.35
CA LEU A 251 4.85 -20.42 8.97
C LEU A 251 4.85 -21.54 7.93
N LYS A 252 5.22 -22.77 8.32
CA LYS A 252 5.24 -23.95 7.46
C LYS A 252 3.91 -24.70 7.49
N ARG A 253 3.33 -24.95 8.67
CA ARG A 253 2.09 -25.75 8.78
C ARG A 253 0.88 -25.12 8.09
N LYS A 254 0.76 -23.78 8.06
CA LYS A 254 -0.34 -23.09 7.36
C LYS A 254 -0.17 -23.02 5.84
N ARG A 255 1.06 -23.21 5.34
CA ARG A 255 1.37 -23.19 3.90
C ARG A 255 0.90 -24.47 3.19
N ASP A 256 0.83 -25.57 3.94
CA ASP A 256 0.39 -26.89 3.44
C ASP A 256 -1.13 -27.12 3.60
N GLU A 257 -1.83 -26.25 4.33
CA GLU A 257 -3.30 -26.30 4.54
C GLU A 257 -4.10 -25.32 3.66
N SER A 258 -3.44 -24.63 2.73
CA SER A 258 -4.05 -23.64 1.81
C SER A 258 -4.16 -24.14 0.38
#